data_AF-A0ABD5XXP8-F1
#
_entry.id   AF-A0ABD5XXP8-F1
#
_cell.length_a   1.000
_cell.length_b   1.000
_cell.length_c   1.000
_cell.angle_alpha   90.00
_cell.angle_beta   90.00
_cell.angle_gamma   90.00
#
_symmetry.space_group_name_H-M   'P 1'
#
loop_
_entity.id
_entity.type
_entity.pdbx_description
1 polymer ?
#
loop_
_entity_poly.entity_id
_entity_poly.type
_entity_poly.pdbx_seq_one_letter_code
_entity_poly.pdbx_strand_id
1 'polypeptide(L)' 'MVAPEDLRELLSDPYRVACPKGHTALNPAERAPSAYCRTCRESYHAEELVDRRRGPDPCEPHRRGKD' A
#
# COMPACT_ATOMS: atom_id res chain seq x y z
N MET A 1 -7.24 11.51 12.25
CA MET A 1 -5.91 12.02 11.86
C MET A 1 -4.93 10.89 12.07
N VAL A 2 -4.32 10.36 11.01
CA VAL A 2 -3.30 9.29 11.11
C VAL A 2 -1.99 9.96 11.54
N ALA A 3 -1.44 9.54 12.68
CA ALA A 3 -0.15 10.02 13.15
C ALA A 3 0.96 9.51 12.20
N PRO A 4 2.05 10.26 11.99
CA PRO A 4 3.17 9.81 11.16
C PRO A 4 3.79 8.48 11.64
N GLU A 5 3.68 8.20 12.93
CA GLU A 5 4.12 6.93 13.53
C GLU A 5 3.28 5.73 13.10
N ASP A 6 1.98 5.92 12.88
CA ASP A 6 1.06 4.88 12.43
C ASP A 6 1.31 4.52 10.96
N LEU A 7 1.68 5.54 10.15
CA LEU A 7 2.05 5.35 8.76
C LEU A 7 3.32 4.50 8.59
N ARG A 8 4.35 4.69 9.41
CA ARG A 8 5.56 3.86 9.33
C ARG A 8 5.27 2.40 9.65
N GLU A 9 4.37 2.12 10.59
CA GLU A 9 4.01 0.76 10.99
C GLU A 9 3.16 0.10 9.90
N LEU A 10 2.28 0.87 9.26
CA LEU A 10 1.51 0.44 8.09
C LEU A 10 2.41 0.09 6.89
N LEU A 11 3.43 0.92 6.61
CA LEU A 11 4.40 0.71 5.51
C LEU A 11 5.53 -0.26 5.87
N SER A 12 5.70 -0.60 7.14
CA SER A 12 6.64 -1.63 7.58
C SER A 12 6.25 -3.00 7.02
N ASP A 13 4.97 -3.19 6.67
CA ASP A 13 4.52 -4.32 5.86
C ASP A 13 4.44 -3.88 4.37
N PRO A 14 5.43 -4.23 3.54
CA PRO A 14 5.53 -3.73 2.17
C PRO A 14 4.38 -4.20 1.27
N TYR A 15 3.60 -5.21 1.66
CA TYR A 15 2.48 -5.71 0.87
C TYR A 15 1.12 -5.15 1.31
N ARG A 16 1.07 -4.57 2.51
CA ARG A 16 -0.15 -4.01 3.08
C ARG A 16 -0.61 -2.75 2.39
N VAL A 17 0.30 -1.86 2.03
CA VAL A 17 -0.04 -0.53 1.48
C VAL A 17 0.54 -0.36 0.08
N ALA A 18 -0.26 0.18 -0.83
CA ALA A 18 0.16 0.49 -2.19
C ALA A 18 -0.21 1.93 -2.58
N CYS A 19 0.52 2.50 -3.54
CA CYS A 19 0.16 3.79 -4.11
C CYS A 19 -1.19 3.67 -4.85
N PRO A 20 -1.87 4.79 -5.19
CA PRO A 20 -3.14 4.74 -5.94
C PRO A 20 -3.01 4.09 -7.32
N LYS A 21 -1.79 3.98 -7.87
CA LYS A 21 -1.50 3.23 -9.11
C LYS A 21 -1.19 1.74 -8.88
N GLY A 22 -1.12 1.28 -7.63
CA GLY A 22 -0.91 -0.13 -7.29
C GLY A 22 0.55 -0.57 -7.07
N HIS A 23 1.48 0.36 -6.84
CA HIS A 23 2.87 0.02 -6.52
C HIS A 23 3.08 -0.10 -5.01
N THR A 24 3.75 -1.16 -4.58
CA THR A 24 4.16 -1.40 -3.19
C THR A 24 5.55 -0.86 -2.85
N ALA A 25 6.27 -0.33 -3.85
CA ALA A 25 7.58 0.30 -3.68
C ALA A 25 7.46 1.72 -3.09
N LEU A 26 6.79 1.81 -1.94
CA LEU A 26 6.56 3.01 -1.16
C LEU A 26 7.62 3.14 -0.06
N ASN A 27 8.07 4.36 0.20
CA ASN A 27 9.03 4.66 1.26
C ASN A 27 8.41 5.71 2.19
N PRO A 28 8.12 5.39 3.46
CA PRO A 28 7.55 6.36 4.40
C PRO A 28 8.50 7.54 4.62
N ALA A 29 7.94 8.74 4.75
CA ALA A 29 8.70 9.91 5.18
C ALA A 29 8.87 9.89 6.71
N GLU A 30 10.07 10.22 7.20
CA GLU A 30 10.39 10.15 8.63
C GLU A 30 9.65 11.18 9.49
N ARG A 31 9.27 12.32 8.88
CA ARG A 31 8.71 13.49 9.60
C ARG A 31 7.30 13.87 9.16
N ALA A 32 6.73 13.17 8.20
CA ALA A 32 5.43 13.49 7.61
C ALA A 32 4.60 12.23 7.42
N PRO A 33 3.26 12.31 7.56
CA PRO A 33 2.36 11.21 7.22
C PRO A 33 2.21 11.11 5.69
N SER A 34 3.32 10.91 4.98
CA SER A 34 3.38 10.76 3.53
C SER A 34 4.33 9.62 3.16
N ALA A 35 4.09 8.98 2.02
CA ALA A 35 4.96 7.96 1.46
C ALA A 35 5.37 8.29 0.04
N TYR A 36 6.66 8.12 -0.25
CA TYR A 36 7.23 8.32 -1.57
C TYR A 36 7.18 7.02 -2.38
N CYS A 37 6.49 7.03 -3.52
CA CYS A 37 6.49 5.92 -4.45
C CYS A 37 7.70 6.01 -5.38
N ARG A 38 8.63 5.04 -5.30
CA ARG A 38 9.80 5.00 -6.20
C ARG A 38 9.44 4.75 -7.66
N THR A 39 8.33 4.07 -7.92
CA THR A 39 7.89 3.76 -9.29
C THR A 39 7.19 4.95 -9.94
N CYS A 40 6.26 5.61 -9.24
CA CYS A 40 5.61 6.82 -9.73
C CYS A 40 6.53 8.05 -9.67
N ARG A 41 7.56 7.99 -8.81
CA ARG A 41 8.44 9.11 -8.42
C ARG A 41 7.67 10.29 -7.82
N GLU A 42 6.60 9.99 -7.10
CA GLU A 42 5.68 10.96 -6.51
C GLU A 42 5.43 10.63 -5.05
N SER A 43 5.19 11.66 -4.24
CA SER A 43 4.85 11.54 -2.83
C SER A 43 3.34 11.59 -2.66
N TYR A 44 2.79 10.59 -1.97
CA TYR A 44 1.36 10.52 -1.63
C TYR A 44 1.18 10.65 -0.13
N HIS A 45 0.07 11.27 0.29
CA HIS A 45 -0.26 11.35 1.71
C HIS A 45 -0.81 10.01 2.21
N ALA A 46 -0.68 9.70 3.51
CA ALA A 46 -1.13 8.43 4.11
C ALA A 46 -2.57 8.07 3.74
N GLU A 47 -3.45 9.08 3.71
CA GLU A 47 -4.87 8.97 3.38
C GLU A 47 -5.14 8.63 1.90
N GLU A 48 -4.18 8.91 1.01
CA GLU A 48 -4.28 8.60 -0.43
C GLU A 48 -3.73 7.21 -0.76
N LEU A 49 -3.03 6.59 0.19
CA LEU A 49 -2.49 5.25 0.01
C LEU A 49 -3.59 4.21 0.15
N VAL A 50 -3.50 3.18 -0.67
CA VAL A 50 -4.47 2.09 -0.73
C VAL A 50 -3.98 0.94 0.15
N ASP A 51 -4.69 0.68 1.26
CA ASP A 51 -4.46 -0.51 2.08
C ASP A 51 -5.08 -1.74 1.39
N ARG A 52 -4.20 -2.63 0.91
CA ARG A 52 -4.54 -3.89 0.23
C ARG A 52 -4.96 -5.00 1.19
N ARG A 53 -4.59 -4.90 2.47
CA ARG A 53 -4.99 -5.89 3.50
C ARG A 53 -6.49 -5.85 3.78
N ARG A 54 -7.16 -4.74 3.43
CA ARG A 54 -8.62 -4.58 3.53
C ARG A 54 -9.39 -4.85 2.24
N GLY A 55 -8.75 -5.47 1.24
CA GLY A 55 -9.48 -6.05 0.11
C GLY A 55 -10.07 -7.41 0.51
N PRO A 56 -11.30 -7.78 0.08
CA PRO A 56 -11.70 -9.17 0.12
C PRO A 56 -10.69 -9.95 -0.71
N ASP A 57 -9.99 -10.88 -0.08
CA ASP A 57 -9.02 -11.77 -0.70
C ASP A 57 -9.65 -12.40 -1.95
N PRO A 58 -9.20 -12.08 -3.18
CA PRO A 58 -9.64 -12.82 -4.35
C PRO A 58 -8.74 -14.06 -4.52
N CYS A 59 -8.42 -14.79 -3.45
CA CYS A 59 -8.22 -16.24 -3.56
C CYS A 59 -9.58 -16.91 -3.75
N GLU A 60 -10.32 -16.51 -4.79
CA GLU A 60 -11.17 -17.47 -5.47
C GLU A 60 -10.18 -18.37 -6.23
N PRO A 61 -10.05 -19.65 -5.87
CA PRO A 61 -9.17 -20.53 -6.60
C PRO A 61 -9.69 -20.57 -8.02
N HIS A 62 -8.89 -20.07 -8.97
CA HIS A 62 -9.06 -20.36 -10.38
C HIS A 62 -8.95 -21.88 -10.58
N ARG A 63 -10.00 -22.64 -10.26
CA ARG A 63 -10.24 -23.95 -10.85
C ARG A 63 -10.59 -23.70 -12.31
N ARG A 64 -9.56 -23.41 -13.10
CA ARG A 64 -9.58 -23.61 -14.55
C ARG A 64 -9.65 -25.13 -14.75
N GLY A 65 -10.84 -25.69 -14.59
CA GLY A 65 -11.16 -27.04 -15.02
C GLY A 65 -11.09 -27.04 -16.54
N LYS A 66 -9.97 -27.53 -17.06
CA LYS A 66 -9.76 -27.83 -18.47
C LYS A 66 -9.71 -29.35 -18.56
N ASP A 67 -10.86 -29.97 -18.82
CA ASP A 67 -11.02 -31.11 -19.72
C ASP A 67 -12.52 -31.29 -20.02
#